data_AF-A0A2P8AYF6-F1
#
_entry.id   AF-A0A2P8AYF6-F1
#
_cell.length_a   1.000
_cell.length_b   1.000
_cell.length_c   1.000
_cell.angle_alpha   90.00
_cell.angle_beta   90.00
_cell.angle_gamma   90.00
#
_symmetry.space_group_name_H-M   'P 1'
#
loop_
_entity.id
_entity.type
_entity.pdbx_description
1 polymer ?
#
loop_
_entity_poly.entity_id
_entity_poly.type
_entity_poly.pdbx_seq_one_letter_code
_entity_poly.pdbx_strand_id
1 'polypeptide(L)'
;MATAATGDAGKGDTARTWWTERTVAAAVALAVVSGPGVAAASPSATPVPGRGSPVCQVGDSRLTEISGMVATDDGFVVVNDSADEEPRRRIFFLDRECAVVRTVPYPSRPRDTEDLAMGVDGTIWAADIGDNNRSRQAIAVWTLAPGADRPVLHRMTYPDGPHDAEALLLTGDGRPLIVTNRAATPPSTPRPHPCGPGRRRR
;
A
#
# COMPACT_ATOMS: atom_id res chain seq x y z
N MET A 1 -58.47 -26.97 -5.36
CA MET A 1 -58.68 -26.58 -3.95
C MET A 1 -58.87 -27.85 -3.14
N ALA A 2 -57.91 -28.18 -2.27
CA ALA A 2 -58.11 -29.12 -1.18
C ALA A 2 -56.96 -28.92 -0.18
N THR A 3 -57.23 -28.11 0.84
CA THR A 3 -56.50 -28.07 2.11
C THR A 3 -57.27 -28.90 3.12
N ALA A 4 -56.59 -29.79 3.85
CA ALA A 4 -56.91 -30.12 5.24
C ALA A 4 -55.74 -30.92 5.87
N ALA A 5 -55.05 -30.28 6.81
CA ALA A 5 -54.43 -30.93 7.96
C ALA A 5 -55.56 -31.23 8.99
N THR A 6 -55.49 -32.13 9.98
CA THR A 6 -54.50 -32.33 11.06
C THR A 6 -54.86 -33.59 11.89
N GLY A 7 -53.91 -34.05 12.72
CA GLY A 7 -54.12 -34.74 14.01
C GLY A 7 -53.96 -36.27 13.97
N ASP A 8 -53.51 -36.98 15.00
CA ASP A 8 -52.98 -36.72 16.36
C ASP A 8 -52.50 -38.10 16.90
N ALA A 9 -51.83 -38.08 18.05
CA ALA A 9 -51.79 -39.10 19.09
C ALA A 9 -50.54 -39.99 19.17
N GLY A 10 -49.75 -39.72 20.22
CA GLY A 10 -48.72 -40.60 20.74
C GLY A 10 -49.24 -41.53 21.86
N LYS A 11 -48.45 -42.58 22.11
CA LYS A 11 -48.21 -43.34 23.36
C LYS A 11 -47.29 -44.50 22.94
N GLY A 12 -46.13 -44.78 23.50
CA GLY A 12 -45.67 -44.70 24.87
C GLY A 12 -45.35 -46.14 25.30
N ASP A 13 -44.09 -46.45 25.63
CA ASP A 13 -43.78 -47.43 26.68
C ASP A 13 -42.31 -47.36 27.12
N THR A 14 -42.14 -47.13 28.41
CA THR A 14 -40.89 -47.01 29.14
C THR A 14 -40.48 -48.35 29.72
N ALA A 15 -39.26 -48.82 29.42
CA ALA A 15 -38.61 -49.90 30.15
C ALA A 15 -37.41 -49.37 30.93
N ARG A 16 -37.50 -49.43 32.27
CA ARG A 16 -36.42 -49.18 33.22
C ARG A 16 -35.54 -50.42 33.32
N THR A 17 -34.23 -50.27 33.13
CA THR A 17 -33.24 -51.26 33.59
C THR A 17 -32.05 -50.56 34.23
N TRP A 18 -31.74 -51.04 35.43
CA TRP A 18 -30.81 -50.54 36.41
C TRP A 18 -29.39 -50.99 36.03
N TRP A 19 -28.43 -50.06 36.03
CA TRP A 19 -27.01 -50.39 35.91
C TRP A 19 -26.25 -49.80 37.10
N THR A 20 -25.77 -50.72 37.92
CA THR A 20 -24.84 -50.58 39.03
C THR A 20 -23.57 -49.85 38.64
N GLU A 21 -23.17 -48.89 39.48
CA GLU A 21 -21.87 -48.23 39.46
C GLU A 21 -20.75 -49.25 39.74
N ARG A 22 -19.73 -49.30 38.87
CA ARG A 22 -18.41 -49.83 39.19
C ARG A 22 -17.37 -48.77 38.81
N THR A 23 -16.86 -48.10 39.83
CA THR A 23 -15.69 -47.24 39.76
C THR A 23 -14.47 -48.08 39.36
N VAL A 24 -13.90 -47.82 38.19
CA VAL A 24 -12.58 -48.32 37.80
C VAL A 24 -11.61 -47.16 37.95
N ALA A 25 -10.82 -47.19 39.02
CA ALA A 25 -9.66 -46.32 39.17
C ALA A 25 -8.56 -46.80 38.21
N ALA A 26 -8.44 -46.14 37.05
CA ALA A 26 -7.29 -46.31 36.17
C ALA A 26 -6.23 -45.26 36.54
N ALA A 27 -5.18 -45.69 37.22
CA ALA A 27 -3.98 -44.88 37.42
C ALA A 27 -3.28 -44.72 36.06
N VAL A 28 -3.39 -43.55 35.45
CA VAL A 28 -2.61 -43.19 34.26
C VAL A 28 -1.26 -42.67 34.74
N ALA A 29 -0.23 -43.49 34.62
CA ALA A 29 1.16 -43.05 34.78
C ALA A 29 1.52 -42.12 33.62
N LEU A 30 1.71 -40.84 33.90
CA LEU A 30 2.22 -39.86 32.94
C LEU A 30 3.71 -40.15 32.67
N ALA A 31 4.00 -40.90 31.60
CA ALA A 31 5.35 -40.98 31.06
C ALA A 31 5.67 -39.65 30.37
N VAL A 32 6.49 -38.81 31.01
CA VAL A 32 7.01 -37.58 30.41
C VAL A 32 8.06 -37.97 29.38
N VAL A 33 7.66 -38.10 28.11
CA VAL A 33 8.59 -38.21 27.00
C VAL A 33 9.18 -36.82 26.76
N SER A 34 10.45 -36.65 27.13
CA SER A 34 11.24 -35.46 26.79
C SER A 34 11.53 -35.49 25.28
N GLY A 35 10.64 -34.89 24.48
CA GLY A 35 10.90 -34.67 23.05
C GLY A 35 12.05 -33.67 22.85
N PRO A 36 12.81 -33.77 21.74
CA PRO A 36 13.85 -32.79 21.43
C PRO A 36 13.17 -31.42 21.28
N GLY A 37 13.61 -30.46 22.10
CA GLY A 37 13.09 -29.11 22.08
C GLY A 37 13.22 -28.53 20.68
N VAL A 38 12.09 -28.16 20.08
CA VAL A 38 12.07 -27.38 18.85
C VAL A 38 12.65 -26.02 19.22
N ALA A 39 13.93 -25.81 18.91
CA ALA A 39 14.56 -24.51 19.08
C ALA A 39 13.80 -23.53 18.19
N ALA A 40 13.03 -22.64 18.80
CA ALA A 40 12.40 -21.54 18.10
C ALA A 40 13.51 -20.75 17.42
N ALA A 41 13.54 -20.78 16.08
CA ALA A 41 14.43 -19.94 15.30
C ALA A 41 14.16 -18.49 15.72
N SER A 42 15.14 -17.89 16.39
CA SER A 42 15.04 -16.47 16.71
C SER A 42 14.97 -15.71 15.39
N PRO A 43 14.02 -14.77 15.21
CA PRO A 43 13.95 -14.00 13.98
C PRO A 43 15.30 -13.33 13.77
N SER A 44 16.00 -13.70 12.69
CA SER A 44 17.19 -12.99 12.28
C SER A 44 16.79 -11.54 12.10
N ALA A 45 17.45 -10.63 12.82
CA ALA A 45 17.21 -9.21 12.68
C ALA A 45 17.38 -8.85 11.21
N THR A 46 16.31 -8.40 10.55
CA THR A 46 16.39 -7.84 9.20
C THR A 46 17.44 -6.73 9.25
N PRO A 47 18.49 -6.76 8.39
CA PRO A 47 19.47 -5.69 8.36
C PRO A 47 18.71 -4.37 8.18
N VAL A 48 18.81 -3.48 9.17
CA VAL A 48 18.31 -2.12 9.01
C VAL A 48 19.26 -1.47 8.01
N PRO A 49 18.78 -1.04 6.84
CA PRO A 49 19.62 -0.32 5.90
C PRO A 49 20.26 0.87 6.63
N GLY A 50 21.57 1.05 6.47
CA GLY A 50 22.23 2.25 6.95
C GLY A 50 21.53 3.49 6.39
N ARG A 51 21.66 4.64 7.07
CA ARG A 51 21.16 5.90 6.50
C ARG A 51 21.82 6.11 5.13
N GLY A 52 21.00 6.40 4.12
CA GLY A 52 21.51 6.79 2.81
C GLY A 52 22.35 8.07 2.90
N SER A 53 23.29 8.22 1.98
CA SER A 53 24.03 9.48 1.79
C SER A 53 23.25 10.39 0.83
N PRO A 54 23.19 11.70 1.07
CA PRO A 54 22.65 12.64 0.09
C PRO A 54 23.38 12.49 -1.26
N VAL A 55 22.62 12.43 -2.35
CA VAL A 55 23.16 12.35 -3.73
C VAL A 55 23.34 13.74 -4.31
N CYS A 56 22.25 14.50 -4.41
CA CYS A 56 22.23 15.88 -4.89
C CYS A 56 21.02 16.62 -4.29
N GLN A 57 20.89 17.93 -4.57
CA GLN A 57 19.74 18.73 -4.16
C GLN A 57 19.09 19.37 -5.38
N VAL A 58 17.78 19.15 -5.53
CA VAL A 58 16.97 19.81 -6.57
C VAL A 58 16.82 21.29 -6.21
N GLY A 59 17.37 22.16 -7.06
CA GLY A 59 17.32 23.62 -6.88
C GLY A 59 16.33 24.34 -7.80
N ASP A 60 15.66 23.63 -8.70
CA ASP A 60 14.72 24.23 -9.65
C ASP A 60 13.42 24.63 -8.92
N SER A 61 13.06 25.92 -8.98
CA SER A 61 11.90 26.46 -8.27
C SER A 61 10.55 25.94 -8.79
N ARG A 62 10.52 25.23 -9.93
CA ARG A 62 9.33 24.55 -10.44
C ARG A 62 9.09 23.19 -9.77
N LEU A 63 10.05 22.69 -8.99
CA LEU A 63 10.05 21.34 -8.40
C LEU A 63 9.96 21.39 -6.86
N THR A 64 9.06 22.22 -6.34
CA THR A 64 8.86 22.37 -4.88
C THR A 64 7.86 21.38 -4.29
N GLU A 65 7.25 20.53 -5.12
CA GLU A 65 6.16 19.63 -4.76
C GLU A 65 6.44 18.22 -5.31
N ILE A 66 7.70 17.80 -5.46
CA ILE A 66 8.01 16.46 -5.98
C ILE A 66 7.34 15.39 -5.12
N SER A 67 6.46 14.60 -5.73
CA SER A 67 5.73 13.48 -5.11
C SER A 67 6.14 12.13 -5.72
N GLY A 68 6.29 12.07 -7.04
CA GLY A 68 6.75 10.88 -7.77
C GLY A 68 8.19 10.99 -8.26
N MET A 69 8.96 9.90 -8.17
CA MET A 69 10.33 9.82 -8.66
C MET A 69 10.76 8.39 -9.05
N VAL A 70 11.46 8.26 -10.18
CA VAL A 70 12.25 7.06 -10.52
C VAL A 70 13.71 7.45 -10.78
N ALA A 71 14.62 6.56 -10.42
CA ALA A 71 16.01 6.62 -10.84
C ALA A 71 16.17 5.96 -12.22
N THR A 72 17.02 6.54 -13.06
CA THR A 72 17.44 6.01 -14.36
C THR A 72 18.96 5.85 -14.37
N ASP A 73 19.51 5.30 -15.45
CA ASP A 73 20.96 5.18 -15.59
C ASP A 73 21.66 6.56 -15.59
N ASP A 74 20.99 7.59 -16.09
CA ASP A 74 21.56 8.93 -16.31
C ASP A 74 21.06 10.00 -15.34
N GLY A 75 20.21 9.64 -14.37
CA GLY A 75 19.70 10.57 -13.37
C GLY A 75 18.33 10.16 -12.84
N PHE A 76 17.34 11.05 -12.95
CA PHE A 76 16.02 10.87 -12.36
C PHE A 76 14.90 11.39 -13.26
N VAL A 77 13.71 10.83 -13.10
CA VAL A 77 12.47 11.40 -13.64
C VAL A 77 11.53 11.70 -12.48
N VAL A 78 10.96 12.89 -12.45
CA VAL A 78 10.09 13.35 -11.35
C VAL A 78 8.82 14.05 -11.86
N VAL A 79 7.80 14.05 -11.02
CA VAL A 79 6.56 14.85 -11.17
C VAL A 79 6.22 15.54 -9.86
N ASN A 80 5.48 16.64 -9.95
CA ASN A 80 4.94 17.33 -8.77
C ASN A 80 3.54 16.83 -8.39
N ASP A 81 3.22 16.98 -7.11
CA ASP A 81 1.95 16.71 -6.40
C ASP A 81 0.78 17.60 -6.82
N SER A 82 0.97 18.41 -7.85
CA SER A 82 -0.05 19.35 -8.29
C SER A 82 0.13 19.74 -9.74
N ALA A 83 -0.97 20.21 -10.30
CA ALA A 83 -1.02 20.74 -11.64
C ALA A 83 -1.61 22.16 -11.64
N ASP A 84 -1.39 22.93 -10.59
CA ASP A 84 -2.02 24.24 -10.42
C ASP A 84 -1.26 25.37 -11.11
N GLU A 85 0.06 25.33 -11.07
CA GLU A 85 0.90 26.29 -11.76
C GLU A 85 1.33 25.75 -13.12
N GLU A 86 1.06 26.51 -14.20
CA GLU A 86 1.38 26.06 -15.56
C GLU A 86 2.83 25.59 -15.69
N PRO A 87 3.87 26.30 -15.20
CA PRO A 87 5.27 25.86 -15.32
C PRO A 87 5.59 24.52 -14.65
N ARG A 88 4.78 24.09 -13.68
CA ARG A 88 4.97 22.85 -12.90
C ARG A 88 4.29 21.62 -13.50
N ARG A 89 3.39 21.82 -14.47
CA ARG A 89 2.59 20.76 -15.15
C ARG A 89 3.41 19.99 -16.20
N ARG A 90 4.51 19.38 -15.80
CA ARG A 90 5.44 18.66 -16.68
C ARG A 90 5.93 17.38 -16.02
N ILE A 91 6.39 16.46 -16.85
CA ILE A 91 7.32 15.39 -16.45
C ILE A 91 8.72 15.98 -16.58
N PHE A 92 9.50 15.96 -15.50
CA PHE A 92 10.84 16.52 -15.44
C PHE A 92 11.88 15.42 -15.46
N PHE A 93 12.93 15.61 -16.26
CA PHE A 93 14.09 14.74 -16.34
C PHE A 93 15.28 15.50 -15.77
N LEU A 94 15.93 14.88 -14.79
CA LEU A 94 17.07 15.43 -14.07
C LEU A 94 18.30 14.59 -14.38
N ASP A 95 19.46 15.23 -14.43
CA ASP A 95 20.74 14.52 -14.43
C ASP A 95 21.12 14.01 -13.02
N ARG A 96 22.30 13.41 -12.89
CA ARG A 96 22.83 12.87 -11.62
C ARG A 96 23.14 13.95 -10.59
N GLU A 97 23.25 15.20 -11.02
CA GLU A 97 23.46 16.39 -10.19
C GLU A 97 22.13 17.08 -9.81
N CYS A 98 20.99 16.47 -10.12
CA CYS A 98 19.63 16.98 -9.88
C CYS A 98 19.28 18.24 -10.71
N ALA A 99 20.02 18.54 -11.78
CA ALA A 99 19.69 19.66 -12.67
C ALA A 99 18.65 19.21 -13.71
N VAL A 100 17.66 20.07 -13.98
CA VAL A 100 16.63 19.78 -14.99
C VAL A 100 17.25 19.89 -16.38
N VAL A 101 17.36 18.75 -17.08
CA VAL A 101 17.93 18.66 -18.43
C VAL A 101 16.86 18.54 -19.51
N ARG A 102 15.65 18.11 -19.16
CA ARG A 102 14.51 18.03 -20.08
C ARG A 102 13.20 18.14 -19.32
N THR A 103 12.20 18.73 -19.98
CA THR A 103 10.82 18.75 -19.48
C THR A 103 9.86 18.39 -20.58
N VAL A 104 8.81 17.64 -20.25
CA VAL A 104 7.75 17.27 -21.19
C VAL A 104 6.40 17.73 -20.64
N PRO A 105 5.68 18.65 -21.31
CA PRO A 105 4.38 19.12 -20.83
C PRO A 105 3.30 18.06 -21.06
N TYR A 106 2.30 18.06 -20.18
CA TYR A 106 1.10 17.26 -20.42
C TYR A 106 0.25 17.88 -21.54
N PRO A 107 -0.29 17.08 -22.48
CA PRO A 107 -1.15 17.58 -23.56
C PRO A 107 -2.45 18.24 -23.08
N SER A 108 -2.92 17.88 -21.89
CA SER A 108 -4.02 18.54 -21.18
C SER A 108 -3.70 18.60 -19.70
N ARG A 109 -4.26 19.58 -18.98
CA ARG A 109 -4.02 19.77 -17.54
C ARG A 109 -4.38 18.49 -16.75
N PRO A 110 -3.40 17.82 -16.09
CA PRO A 110 -3.71 16.82 -15.08
C PRO A 110 -4.39 17.49 -13.88
N ARG A 111 -5.07 16.72 -13.05
CA ARG A 111 -5.75 17.26 -11.87
C ARG A 111 -4.84 17.19 -10.65
N ASP A 112 -4.30 16.01 -10.38
CA ASP A 112 -3.62 15.68 -9.11
C ASP A 112 -2.63 14.53 -9.38
N THR A 113 -1.40 14.89 -9.77
CA THR A 113 -0.36 13.92 -10.09
C THR A 113 0.39 13.50 -8.83
N GLU A 114 0.40 12.22 -8.53
CA GLU A 114 0.83 11.72 -7.21
C GLU A 114 2.15 10.96 -7.29
N ASP A 115 2.31 10.17 -8.35
CA ASP A 115 3.46 9.28 -8.48
C ASP A 115 3.80 9.03 -9.94
N LEU A 116 4.95 8.42 -10.19
CA LEU A 116 5.28 7.85 -11.49
C LEU A 116 6.04 6.53 -11.35
N ALA A 117 5.91 5.69 -12.37
CA ALA A 117 6.68 4.47 -12.51
C ALA A 117 7.35 4.41 -13.88
N MET A 118 8.40 3.60 -13.99
CA MET A 118 9.05 3.29 -15.26
C MET A 118 8.81 1.83 -15.61
N GLY A 119 8.26 1.60 -16.81
CA GLY A 119 8.11 0.26 -17.38
C GLY A 119 9.46 -0.35 -17.72
N VAL A 120 9.48 -1.68 -17.88
CA VAL A 120 10.69 -2.42 -18.29
C VAL A 120 11.21 -2.01 -19.66
N ASP A 121 10.36 -1.41 -20.49
CA ASP A 121 10.66 -0.85 -21.81
C ASP A 121 11.14 0.62 -21.73
N GLY A 122 11.29 1.17 -20.52
CA GLY A 122 11.65 2.56 -20.29
C GLY A 122 10.50 3.56 -20.44
N THR A 123 9.27 3.10 -20.69
CA THR A 123 8.10 3.99 -20.76
C THR A 123 7.83 4.57 -19.37
N ILE A 124 7.70 5.89 -19.26
CA ILE A 124 7.30 6.57 -18.02
C ILE A 124 5.79 6.57 -17.91
N TRP A 125 5.26 6.19 -16.75
CA TRP A 125 3.84 6.20 -16.40
C TRP A 125 3.64 7.21 -15.27
N ALA A 126 3.11 8.40 -15.56
CA ALA A 126 2.80 9.41 -14.56
C ALA A 126 1.32 9.31 -14.14
N ALA A 127 1.07 9.17 -12.84
CA ALA A 127 -0.22 8.86 -12.26
C ALA A 127 -0.94 10.14 -11.81
N ASP A 128 -2.04 10.50 -12.51
CA ASP A 128 -2.98 11.55 -12.11
C ASP A 128 -4.16 10.90 -11.36
N ILE A 129 -3.88 10.51 -10.12
CA ILE A 129 -4.68 9.58 -9.32
C ILE A 129 -5.16 10.14 -7.97
N GLY A 130 -4.66 11.31 -7.56
CA GLY A 130 -5.04 11.96 -6.30
C GLY A 130 -6.51 12.39 -6.30
N ASP A 131 -7.18 12.26 -5.16
CA ASP A 131 -8.58 12.62 -5.00
C ASP A 131 -8.93 12.79 -3.53
N ASN A 132 -8.35 13.79 -2.86
CA ASN A 132 -8.55 13.98 -1.42
C ASN A 132 -10.04 14.07 -1.02
N ASN A 133 -10.88 14.59 -1.92
CA ASN A 133 -12.33 14.71 -1.73
C ASN A 133 -13.13 13.45 -2.12
N ARG A 134 -12.48 12.42 -2.67
CA ARG A 134 -13.06 11.15 -3.13
C ARG A 134 -14.30 11.37 -4.00
N SER A 135 -14.14 12.20 -5.02
CA SER A 135 -15.21 12.70 -5.88
C SER A 135 -14.97 12.45 -7.37
N ARG A 136 -13.74 12.09 -7.76
CA ARG A 136 -13.35 11.84 -9.16
C ARG A 136 -13.95 10.52 -9.62
N GLN A 137 -14.84 10.59 -10.61
CA GLN A 137 -15.38 9.40 -11.27
C GLN A 137 -14.35 8.62 -12.09
N ALA A 138 -13.27 9.30 -12.52
CA ALA A 138 -12.19 8.70 -13.26
C ALA A 138 -10.85 9.31 -12.86
N ILE A 139 -9.85 8.46 -12.82
CA ILE A 139 -8.44 8.81 -12.70
C ILE A 139 -7.77 8.74 -14.08
N ALA A 140 -6.52 9.18 -14.14
CA ALA A 140 -5.73 9.18 -15.36
C ALA A 140 -4.33 8.65 -15.11
N VAL A 141 -3.77 8.00 -16.14
CA VAL A 141 -2.34 7.70 -16.21
C VAL A 141 -1.83 8.21 -17.56
N TRP A 142 -0.71 8.91 -17.53
CA TRP A 142 -0.02 9.42 -18.70
C TRP A 142 1.18 8.52 -19.02
N THR A 143 1.23 7.95 -20.21
CA THR A 143 2.40 7.16 -20.65
C THR A 143 3.26 7.97 -21.61
N LEU A 144 4.56 7.99 -21.39
CA LEU A 144 5.56 8.65 -22.23
C LEU A 144 6.63 7.64 -22.63
N ALA A 145 6.61 7.23 -23.90
CA ALA A 145 7.62 6.32 -24.44
C ALA A 145 9.01 6.98 -24.44
N PRO A 146 10.11 6.20 -24.38
CA PRO A 146 11.46 6.73 -24.47
C PRO A 146 11.65 7.65 -25.68
N GLY A 147 12.23 8.82 -25.45
CA GLY A 147 12.49 9.83 -26.50
C GLY A 147 11.27 10.66 -26.94
N ALA A 148 10.05 10.21 -26.67
CA ALA A 148 8.84 10.93 -27.05
C ALA A 148 8.69 12.28 -26.32
N ASP A 149 8.02 13.22 -26.95
CA ASP A 149 7.76 14.58 -26.45
C ASP A 149 6.30 14.80 -26.07
N ARG A 150 5.45 13.78 -26.24
CA ARG A 150 4.01 13.89 -26.05
C ARG A 150 3.45 12.66 -25.34
N PRO A 151 3.09 12.78 -24.05
CA PRO A 151 2.44 11.71 -23.30
C PRO A 151 1.07 11.32 -23.89
N VAL A 152 0.68 10.06 -23.70
CA VAL A 152 -0.64 9.53 -24.06
C VAL A 152 -1.49 9.37 -22.80
N LEU A 153 -2.73 9.83 -22.85
CA LEU A 153 -3.67 9.76 -21.73
C LEU A 153 -4.44 8.44 -21.73
N HIS A 154 -4.43 7.76 -20.59
CA HIS A 154 -5.29 6.61 -20.30
C HIS A 154 -6.21 6.95 -19.15
N ARG A 155 -7.51 6.70 -19.30
CA ARG A 155 -8.50 6.91 -18.24
C ARG A 155 -8.93 5.58 -17.63
N MET A 156 -9.05 5.56 -16.32
CA MET A 156 -9.46 4.38 -15.56
C MET A 156 -10.50 4.77 -14.51
N THR A 157 -11.32 3.81 -14.11
CA THR A 157 -12.33 3.97 -13.07
C THR A 157 -12.18 2.85 -12.06
N TYR A 158 -12.24 3.17 -10.78
CA TYR A 158 -12.31 2.16 -9.75
C TYR A 158 -13.67 1.43 -9.79
N PRO A 159 -13.70 0.11 -9.60
CA PRO A 159 -14.94 -0.67 -9.65
C PRO A 159 -15.87 -0.42 -8.45
N ASP A 160 -15.36 0.14 -7.36
CA ASP A 160 -16.02 0.33 -6.08
C ASP A 160 -16.23 1.81 -5.70
N GLY A 161 -15.98 2.72 -6.64
CA GLY A 161 -16.20 4.17 -6.49
C GLY A 161 -14.90 4.97 -6.30
N PRO A 162 -15.00 6.30 -6.17
CA PRO A 162 -13.83 7.17 -6.09
C PRO A 162 -12.94 6.87 -4.87
N HIS A 163 -11.63 6.90 -5.10
CA HIS A 163 -10.62 6.78 -4.05
C HIS A 163 -9.54 7.84 -4.23
N ASP A 164 -9.05 8.30 -3.09
CA ASP A 164 -7.78 9.02 -2.99
C ASP A 164 -6.63 8.01 -3.09
N ALA A 165 -5.64 8.25 -3.95
CA ALA A 165 -4.55 7.31 -4.19
C ALA A 165 -3.23 8.06 -4.39
N GLU A 166 -2.15 7.44 -3.93
CA GLU A 166 -0.88 8.14 -3.67
C GLU A 166 0.29 7.48 -4.40
N ALA A 167 0.13 6.25 -4.88
CA ALA A 167 1.23 5.51 -5.48
C ALA A 167 0.80 4.67 -6.67
N LEU A 168 1.72 4.56 -7.64
CA LEU A 168 1.63 3.72 -8.81
C LEU A 168 2.82 2.75 -8.83
N LEU A 169 2.53 1.45 -8.87
CA LEU A 169 3.52 0.43 -9.14
C LEU A 169 3.22 -0.26 -10.45
N LEU A 170 4.26 -0.77 -11.10
CA LEU A 170 4.13 -1.69 -12.23
C LEU A 170 4.54 -3.08 -11.80
N THR A 171 3.69 -4.06 -12.07
CA THR A 171 4.04 -5.48 -11.97
C THR A 171 5.10 -5.84 -13.02
N GLY A 172 5.77 -6.98 -12.85
CA GLY A 172 6.78 -7.45 -13.81
C GLY A 172 6.24 -7.70 -15.23
N ASP A 173 4.92 -7.92 -15.37
CA ASP A 173 4.22 -8.02 -16.65
C ASP A 173 3.61 -6.68 -17.13
N GLY A 174 3.95 -5.56 -16.49
CA GLY A 174 3.58 -4.21 -16.92
C GLY A 174 2.16 -3.77 -16.54
N ARG A 175 1.45 -4.53 -15.71
CA ARG A 175 0.13 -4.10 -15.20
C ARG A 175 0.29 -3.04 -14.11
N PRO A 176 -0.49 -1.94 -14.14
CA PRO A 176 -0.49 -0.93 -13.10
C PRO A 176 -1.21 -1.42 -11.84
N LEU A 177 -0.60 -1.15 -10.68
CA LEU A 177 -1.19 -1.29 -9.36
C LEU A 177 -1.27 0.10 -8.74
N ILE A 178 -2.48 0.50 -8.36
CA ILE A 178 -2.72 1.79 -7.72
C ILE A 178 -2.98 1.56 -6.24
N VAL A 179 -2.25 2.29 -5.40
CA VAL A 179 -2.35 2.17 -3.94
C VAL A 179 -3.15 3.35 -3.41
N THR A 180 -4.30 3.05 -2.81
CA THR A 180 -5.18 4.06 -2.24
C THR A 180 -4.72 4.51 -0.86
N ASN A 181 -4.92 5.79 -0.55
CA ASN A 181 -4.69 6.32 0.77
C ASN A 181 -5.74 5.78 1.74
N ARG A 182 -5.30 5.21 2.87
CA ARG A 182 -6.16 5.05 4.03
C ARG A 182 -6.03 6.29 4.88
N ALA A 183 -7.00 7.20 4.74
CA ALA A 183 -7.11 8.42 5.53
C ALA A 183 -6.62 8.17 6.97
N ALA A 184 -5.59 8.91 7.37
CA ALA A 184 -5.09 8.83 8.73
C ALA A 184 -6.25 9.06 9.69
N THR A 185 -6.42 8.17 10.66
CA THR A 185 -7.09 8.55 11.90
C THR A 185 -6.43 9.85 12.36
N PRO A 186 -7.18 10.91 12.72
CA PRO A 186 -6.57 12.19 13.09
C PRO A 186 -5.44 11.94 14.09
N PRO A 187 -4.28 12.62 13.93
CA PRO A 187 -3.13 12.35 14.77
C PRO A 187 -3.57 12.41 16.23
N SER A 188 -3.47 11.29 16.94
CA SER A 188 -3.52 11.33 18.39
C SER A 188 -2.41 12.28 18.82
N THR A 189 -2.74 13.34 19.56
CA THR A 189 -1.77 14.31 20.07
C THR A 189 -0.55 13.55 20.59
N PRO A 190 0.66 13.79 20.05
CA PRO A 190 1.85 13.09 20.53
C PRO A 190 1.96 13.31 22.04
N ARG A 191 1.88 12.22 22.82
CA ARG A 191 2.21 12.33 24.24
C ARG A 191 3.72 12.52 24.32
N PRO A 192 4.23 13.59 24.96
CA PRO A 192 5.65 13.73 25.16
C PRO A 192 6.15 12.49 25.90
N HIS A 193 7.11 11.78 25.30
CA HIS A 193 7.88 10.78 26.03
C HIS A 193 8.68 11.53 27.10
N PRO A 194 8.48 11.25 28.40
CA PRO A 194 9.32 11.86 29.41
C PRO A 194 10.75 11.35 29.17
N CYS A 195 11.64 12.24 28.72
CA CYS A 195 13.07 11.99 28.80
C CYS A 195 13.39 11.73 30.28
N GLY A 196 13.65 10.47 30.62
CA GLY A 196 14.18 10.12 31.94
C GLY A 196 15.46 10.93 32.19
N PRO A 197 15.76 11.30 33.45
CA PRO A 197 16.87 12.19 33.75
C PRO A 197 18.18 11.61 33.22
N GLY A 198 18.71 12.23 32.17
CA GLY A 198 19.99 11.87 31.58
C GLY A 198 21.08 11.97 32.63
N ARG A 199 21.73 10.86 32.94
CA ARG A 199 22.93 10.85 33.79
C ARG A 199 23.99 11.72 33.11
N ARG A 200 24.29 12.87 33.68
CA ARG A 200 25.50 13.64 33.35
C ARG A 200 26.70 12.75 33.63
N ARG A 201 27.41 12.33 32.58
CA ARG A 201 28.74 11.73 32.74
C ARG A 201 29.69 12.87 33.10
N ARG A 202 30.36 12.73 34.24
CA ARG A 202 31.54 13.51 34.62
C ARG A 202 32.73 13.02 33.83
#